data_AF-A0A3C1IYS4-F1
#
_entry.id   AF-A0A3C1IYS4-F1
#
_cell.length_a   1.000
_cell.length_b   1.000
_cell.length_c   1.000
_cell.angle_alpha   90.00
_cell.angle_beta   90.00
_cell.angle_gamma   90.00
#
_symmetry.space_group_name_H-M   'P 1'
#
loop_
_entity.id
_entity.type
_entity.pdbx_description
1 polymer ?
#
loop_
_entity_poly.entity_id
_entity_poly.type
_entity_poly.pdbx_seq_one_letter_code
_entity_poly.pdbx_strand_id
1 'polypeptide(L)'
;MYSTEDISIPSGYVCDEKTLFITEKDIHINPDVNSNGSSLSGCIFVAKNNIYVDAGTFKSTGSKVLYDYIEGYLIADNQIVFTVADGSHLLRDGVEIFGGAVAFGTTGGEGISIQRNLKLYSQINPTVVITYDNKYSSISTIFFGTEYNLYKQEIGFKTF
;
A
#
# COMPACT_ATOMS: atom_id res chain seq x y z
N MET A 1 13.87 -3.54 3.05
CA MET A 1 13.83 -5.02 3.16
C MET A 1 13.52 -5.59 1.80
N TYR A 2 14.30 -6.56 1.32
CA TYR A 2 14.05 -7.28 0.08
C TYR A 2 13.91 -8.78 0.36
N SER A 3 12.99 -9.45 -0.33
CA SER A 3 12.72 -10.88 -0.21
C SER A 3 12.44 -11.51 -1.58
N THR A 4 12.87 -12.75 -1.79
CA THR A 4 12.43 -13.58 -2.93
C THR A 4 11.16 -14.37 -2.63
N GLU A 5 10.69 -14.30 -1.38
CA GLU A 5 9.51 -14.99 -0.86
C GLU A 5 8.44 -13.97 -0.46
N ASP A 6 7.22 -14.46 -0.19
CA ASP A 6 6.11 -13.63 0.27
C ASP A 6 6.49 -12.87 1.55
N ILE A 7 5.98 -11.64 1.67
CA ILE A 7 6.14 -10.83 2.88
C ILE A 7 4.77 -10.71 3.55
N SER A 8 4.70 -11.06 4.83
CA SER A 8 3.51 -10.81 5.65
C SER A 8 3.78 -9.68 6.63
N ILE A 9 2.99 -8.61 6.53
CA ILE A 9 3.00 -7.49 7.47
C ILE A 9 1.95 -7.79 8.55
N PRO A 10 2.38 -7.98 9.81
CA PRO A 10 1.45 -8.31 10.88
C PRO A 10 0.58 -7.10 11.25
N SER A 11 -0.60 -7.38 11.80
CA SER A 11 -1.47 -6.34 12.38
C SER A 11 -0.76 -5.65 13.53
N GLY A 12 -0.91 -4.33 13.65
CA GLY A 12 -0.23 -3.51 14.65
C GLY A 12 1.21 -3.16 14.28
N TYR A 13 1.68 -3.46 13.07
CA TYR A 13 3.01 -3.05 12.62
C TYR A 13 3.12 -1.52 12.60
N VAL A 14 4.22 -0.99 13.14
CA VAL A 14 4.48 0.44 13.21
C VAL A 14 5.58 0.81 12.23
N CYS A 15 5.23 1.62 11.24
CA CYS A 15 6.14 2.27 10.32
C CYS A 15 6.74 3.52 10.98
N ASP A 16 7.64 3.31 11.94
CA ASP A 16 8.29 4.37 12.72
C ASP A 16 9.43 5.08 11.96
N GLU A 17 10.00 4.41 10.97
CA GLU A 17 11.03 4.93 10.07
C GLU A 17 10.57 4.97 8.60
N LYS A 18 11.45 5.48 7.72
CA LYS A 18 11.29 5.38 6.27
C LYS A 18 11.60 3.95 5.87
N THR A 19 10.60 3.18 5.48
CA THR A 19 10.79 1.75 5.18
C THR A 19 10.30 1.42 3.79
N LEU A 20 11.10 0.64 3.05
CA LEU A 20 10.73 0.10 1.76
C LEU A 20 10.75 -1.43 1.84
N PHE A 21 9.60 -2.05 1.61
CA PHE A 21 9.44 -3.49 1.45
C PHE A 21 9.38 -3.83 -0.03
N ILE A 22 10.22 -4.75 -0.48
CA ILE A 22 10.25 -5.23 -1.86
C ILE A 22 10.21 -6.75 -1.82
N THR A 23 9.33 -7.36 -2.61
CA THR A 23 9.31 -8.81 -2.83
C THR A 23 9.16 -9.19 -4.29
N GLU A 24 9.77 -10.31 -4.68
CA GLU A 24 9.54 -10.96 -5.97
C GLU A 24 8.24 -11.78 -6.05
N LYS A 25 7.49 -11.88 -4.94
CA LYS A 25 6.20 -12.56 -4.88
C LYS A 25 5.11 -11.63 -4.35
N ASP A 26 4.28 -12.11 -3.43
CA ASP A 26 3.11 -11.42 -2.90
C ASP A 26 3.42 -10.72 -1.56
N ILE A 27 2.71 -9.64 -1.27
CA ILE A 27 2.67 -9.04 0.07
C ILE A 27 1.29 -9.23 0.67
N HIS A 28 1.23 -9.76 1.89
CA HIS A 28 0.02 -9.86 2.70
C HIS A 28 0.08 -8.80 3.79
N ILE A 29 -0.89 -7.89 3.80
CA ILE A 29 -0.98 -6.82 4.79
C ILE A 29 -2.19 -7.11 5.67
N ASN A 30 -1.93 -7.47 6.92
CA ASN A 30 -2.95 -7.46 7.96
C ASN A 30 -3.13 -5.99 8.43
N PRO A 31 -4.33 -5.41 8.28
CA PRO A 31 -4.58 -4.03 8.68
C PRO A 31 -4.28 -3.72 10.15
N ASP A 32 -4.35 -2.43 10.50
CA ASP A 32 -3.79 -1.78 11.69
C ASP A 32 -2.29 -1.48 11.59
N VAL A 33 -1.87 -1.08 10.38
CA VAL A 33 -0.52 -0.56 10.13
C VAL A 33 -0.54 0.95 10.34
N ASN A 34 0.27 1.44 11.28
CA ASN A 34 0.30 2.85 11.66
C ASN A 34 1.71 3.44 11.50
N SER A 35 1.82 4.76 11.32
CA SER A 35 3.07 5.48 11.51
C SER A 35 2.97 6.35 12.77
N ASN A 36 3.84 6.09 13.75
CA ASN A 36 3.91 6.88 14.99
C ASN A 36 5.16 7.79 15.03
N GLY A 37 5.91 7.85 13.92
CA GLY A 37 7.19 8.54 13.85
C GLY A 37 7.08 10.01 13.43
N SER A 38 8.21 10.60 13.02
CA SER A 38 8.28 11.95 12.45
C SER A 38 7.38 12.12 11.22
N SER A 39 7.20 13.36 10.74
CA SER A 39 6.41 13.68 9.53
C SER A 39 6.85 12.96 8.24
N LEU A 40 8.00 12.26 8.24
CA LEU A 40 8.52 11.47 7.12
C LEU A 40 8.67 9.98 7.45
N SER A 41 8.00 9.48 8.50
CA SER A 41 7.90 8.05 8.77
C SER A 41 6.76 7.42 7.96
N GLY A 42 6.99 6.21 7.45
CA GLY A 42 6.02 5.53 6.60
C GLY A 42 6.63 4.38 5.80
N CYS A 43 5.78 3.41 5.47
CA CYS A 43 6.16 2.25 4.67
C CYS A 43 5.69 2.37 3.22
N ILE A 44 6.58 2.01 2.29
CA ILE A 44 6.26 1.74 0.90
C ILE A 44 6.35 0.23 0.68
N PHE A 45 5.32 -0.36 0.10
CA PHE A 45 5.21 -1.78 -0.19
C PHE A 45 5.26 -2.00 -1.70
N VAL A 46 6.22 -2.77 -2.18
CA VAL A 46 6.41 -3.07 -3.60
C VAL A 46 6.40 -4.58 -3.80
N ALA A 47 5.37 -5.09 -4.48
CA ALA A 47 5.22 -6.50 -4.82
C ALA A 47 5.37 -6.72 -6.32
N LYS A 48 6.17 -7.70 -6.73
CA LYS A 48 6.27 -8.14 -8.13
C LYS A 48 5.03 -8.91 -8.59
N ASN A 49 4.24 -9.46 -7.69
CA ASN A 49 2.96 -10.06 -8.01
C ASN A 49 1.84 -9.21 -7.42
N ASN A 50 1.19 -9.70 -6.36
CA ASN A 50 0.00 -9.08 -5.78
C ASN A 50 0.26 -8.50 -4.40
N ILE A 51 -0.55 -7.52 -4.00
CA ILE A 51 -0.68 -7.11 -2.61
C ILE A 51 -2.08 -7.48 -2.14
N TYR A 52 -2.19 -8.28 -1.09
CA TYR A 52 -3.44 -8.62 -0.43
C TYR A 52 -3.60 -7.76 0.82
N VAL A 53 -4.71 -7.03 0.87
CA VAL A 53 -5.18 -6.38 2.10
C VAL A 53 -6.14 -7.35 2.77
N ASP A 54 -5.66 -7.98 3.84
CA ASP A 54 -6.37 -9.03 4.56
C ASP A 54 -7.52 -8.43 5.40
N ALA A 55 -8.32 -9.29 6.02
CA ALA A 55 -9.58 -8.88 6.67
C ALA A 55 -9.41 -7.97 7.91
N GLY A 56 -8.26 -7.99 8.58
CA GLY A 56 -8.03 -7.21 9.80
C GLY A 56 -8.79 -7.73 11.02
N THR A 57 -8.91 -6.87 12.03
CA THR A 57 -9.65 -7.15 13.25
C THR A 57 -11.01 -6.48 13.16
N PHE A 58 -12.09 -7.22 13.43
CA PHE A 58 -13.45 -6.68 13.39
C PHE A 58 -13.63 -5.49 14.38
N LYS A 59 -14.15 -4.38 13.88
CA LYS A 59 -14.33 -3.11 14.59
C LYS A 59 -15.77 -2.61 14.54
N SER A 60 -16.51 -2.82 13.46
CA SER A 60 -17.86 -2.23 13.30
C SER A 60 -18.79 -2.57 14.46
N THR A 61 -19.63 -1.62 14.86
CA THR A 61 -20.51 -1.79 16.03
C THR A 61 -21.94 -1.38 15.71
N GLY A 62 -22.88 -2.31 15.90
CA GLY A 62 -24.32 -2.06 15.71
C GLY A 62 -24.63 -1.55 14.31
N SER A 63 -24.92 -0.24 14.19
CA SER A 63 -25.23 0.45 12.94
C SER A 63 -24.09 1.33 12.40
N LYS A 64 -22.92 1.32 13.03
CA LYS A 64 -21.76 2.14 12.66
C LYS A 64 -20.71 1.28 11.96
N VAL A 65 -20.47 1.58 10.69
CA VAL A 65 -19.34 1.03 9.93
C VAL A 65 -18.06 1.65 10.46
N LEU A 66 -17.12 0.81 10.85
CA LEU A 66 -15.75 1.21 11.15
C LEU A 66 -14.79 0.66 10.09
N TYR A 67 -13.58 1.21 10.11
CA TYR A 67 -12.57 0.93 9.10
C TYR A 67 -11.31 0.36 9.75
N ASP A 68 -10.78 -0.65 9.10
CA ASP A 68 -9.39 -1.04 9.22
C ASP A 68 -8.49 0.08 8.70
N TYR A 69 -7.31 0.26 9.30
CA TYR A 69 -6.44 1.36 8.94
C TYR A 69 -5.08 0.87 8.45
N ILE A 70 -4.61 1.42 7.35
CA ILE A 70 -3.28 1.17 6.79
C ILE A 70 -2.65 2.49 6.43
N GLU A 71 -1.53 2.79 7.05
CA GLU A 71 -0.69 3.91 6.66
C GLU A 71 0.48 3.43 5.80
N GLY A 72 0.37 3.62 4.49
CA GLY A 72 1.35 3.11 3.54
C GLY A 72 1.08 3.48 2.09
N TYR A 73 2.11 3.30 1.27
CA TYR A 73 1.99 3.39 -0.18
C TYR A 73 2.18 2.01 -0.81
N LEU A 74 1.15 1.51 -1.47
CA LEU A 74 1.08 0.16 -2.03
C LEU A 74 1.36 0.21 -3.53
N ILE A 75 2.31 -0.60 -3.99
CA ILE A 75 2.70 -0.73 -5.40
C ILE A 75 2.73 -2.21 -5.75
N ALA A 76 1.86 -2.66 -6.64
CA ALA A 76 1.84 -4.02 -7.14
C ALA A 76 2.10 -4.04 -8.66
N ASP A 77 2.97 -4.93 -9.14
CA ASP A 77 3.11 -5.14 -10.59
C ASP A 77 1.83 -5.72 -11.19
N ASN A 78 1.17 -6.64 -10.48
CA ASN A 78 -0.06 -7.23 -10.96
C ASN A 78 -1.30 -6.61 -10.32
N GLN A 79 -1.72 -7.07 -9.13
CA GLN A 79 -3.01 -6.68 -8.55
C GLN A 79 -2.92 -6.29 -7.07
N ILE A 80 -3.69 -5.28 -6.66
CA ILE A 80 -4.01 -5.02 -5.26
C ILE A 80 -5.40 -5.57 -4.96
N VAL A 81 -5.49 -6.50 -4.02
CA VAL A 81 -6.72 -7.23 -3.67
C VAL A 81 -7.16 -6.87 -2.27
N PHE A 82 -8.30 -6.19 -2.16
CA PHE A 82 -8.98 -5.98 -0.88
C PHE A 82 -9.88 -7.18 -0.60
N THR A 83 -9.36 -8.13 0.17
CA THR A 83 -10.01 -9.43 0.42
C THR A 83 -11.33 -9.28 1.20
N VAL A 84 -12.22 -10.27 1.09
CA VAL A 84 -13.49 -10.28 1.83
C VAL A 84 -13.22 -10.28 3.33
N ALA A 85 -13.70 -9.25 4.03
CA ALA A 85 -13.64 -9.15 5.49
C ALA A 85 -14.96 -9.58 6.16
N ASP A 86 -14.87 -10.05 7.41
CA ASP A 86 -16.00 -10.23 8.33
C ASP A 86 -17.19 -11.03 7.76
N GLY A 87 -16.88 -12.18 7.15
CA GLY A 87 -17.87 -13.05 6.50
C GLY A 87 -19.11 -13.34 7.35
N SER A 88 -18.89 -13.61 8.64
CA SER A 88 -19.88 -14.00 9.65
C SER A 88 -20.72 -12.86 10.21
N HIS A 89 -20.32 -11.59 10.03
CA HIS A 89 -21.00 -10.46 10.64
C HIS A 89 -22.06 -9.86 9.71
N LEU A 90 -23.15 -9.35 10.31
CA LEU A 90 -24.22 -8.67 9.57
C LEU A 90 -23.76 -7.31 9.00
N LEU A 91 -22.85 -6.65 9.73
CA LEU A 91 -22.13 -5.46 9.33
C LEU A 91 -20.64 -5.84 9.20
N ARG A 92 -19.96 -5.34 8.18
CA ARG A 92 -18.56 -5.65 7.88
C ARG A 92 -17.74 -4.38 7.92
N ASP A 93 -16.43 -4.51 8.05
CA ASP A 93 -15.54 -3.37 8.10
C ASP A 93 -15.11 -2.89 6.71
N GLY A 94 -14.99 -1.56 6.60
CA GLY A 94 -14.29 -0.94 5.48
C GLY A 94 -12.78 -0.97 5.72
N VAL A 95 -12.02 -0.52 4.73
CA VAL A 95 -10.59 -0.23 4.93
C VAL A 95 -10.27 1.17 4.48
N GLU A 96 -9.46 1.85 5.27
CA GLU A 96 -8.91 3.16 4.99
C GLU A 96 -7.39 3.02 4.81
N ILE A 97 -6.90 3.54 3.69
CA ILE A 97 -5.49 3.68 3.40
C ILE A 97 -5.13 5.17 3.45
N PHE A 98 -4.18 5.52 4.31
CA PHE A 98 -3.55 6.82 4.33
C PHE A 98 -2.20 6.73 3.60
N GLY A 99 -2.15 7.24 2.37
CA GLY A 99 -1.02 7.12 1.46
C GLY A 99 -1.47 6.95 0.01
N GLY A 100 -1.30 5.76 -0.56
CA GLY A 100 -1.70 5.53 -1.95
C GLY A 100 -1.65 4.07 -2.36
N ALA A 101 -2.30 3.76 -3.48
CA ALA A 101 -2.31 2.42 -4.05
C ALA A 101 -2.21 2.51 -5.57
N VAL A 102 -1.25 1.78 -6.14
CA VAL A 102 -1.02 1.70 -7.58
C VAL A 102 -0.78 0.24 -7.96
N ALA A 103 -1.48 -0.22 -8.99
CA ALA A 103 -1.32 -1.55 -9.54
C ALA A 103 -1.18 -1.47 -11.06
N PHE A 104 -0.23 -2.20 -11.65
CA PHE A 104 0.04 -2.13 -13.09
C PHE A 104 -0.74 -3.14 -13.93
N GLY A 105 -1.36 -4.16 -13.32
CA GLY A 105 -2.25 -5.11 -14.02
C GLY A 105 -1.55 -5.93 -15.09
N THR A 106 -0.26 -6.29 -14.88
CA THR A 106 0.59 -6.90 -15.93
C THR A 106 0.06 -8.22 -16.48
N THR A 107 -0.79 -8.96 -15.77
CA THR A 107 -1.40 -10.20 -16.27
C THR A 107 -2.72 -10.00 -17.02
N GLY A 108 -3.08 -8.76 -17.40
CA GLY A 108 -4.24 -8.47 -18.26
C GLY A 108 -5.60 -8.49 -17.56
N GLY A 109 -5.62 -8.32 -16.23
CA GLY A 109 -6.83 -8.23 -15.39
C GLY A 109 -7.03 -6.85 -14.76
N GLU A 110 -7.98 -6.76 -13.81
CA GLU A 110 -8.19 -5.55 -13.00
C GLU A 110 -6.96 -5.31 -12.11
N GLY A 111 -6.36 -4.11 -12.16
CA GLY A 111 -5.24 -3.78 -11.27
C GLY A 111 -5.67 -3.65 -9.80
N ILE A 112 -6.88 -3.15 -9.54
CA ILE A 112 -7.42 -3.04 -8.18
C ILE A 112 -8.69 -3.86 -8.10
N SER A 113 -8.69 -4.89 -7.25
CA SER A 113 -9.85 -5.75 -6.99
C SER A 113 -10.41 -5.48 -5.60
N ILE A 114 -11.62 -4.93 -5.54
CA ILE A 114 -12.31 -4.63 -4.27
C ILE A 114 -13.32 -5.74 -4.00
N GLN A 115 -12.93 -6.73 -3.19
CA GLN A 115 -13.80 -7.84 -2.78
C GLN A 115 -14.50 -7.56 -1.44
N ARG A 116 -14.04 -6.54 -0.69
CA ARG A 116 -14.73 -6.04 0.50
C ARG A 116 -16.13 -5.53 0.15
N ASN A 117 -17.09 -5.88 0.99
CA ASN A 117 -18.43 -5.34 0.94
C ASN A 117 -18.93 -5.03 2.36
N LEU A 118 -19.73 -3.98 2.51
CA LEU A 118 -20.37 -3.60 3.77
C LEU A 118 -21.83 -4.08 3.82
N LYS A 119 -22.18 -5.05 2.96
CA LYS A 119 -23.56 -5.51 2.73
C LYS A 119 -24.49 -4.32 2.42
N LEU A 120 -25.61 -4.18 3.12
CA LEU A 120 -26.58 -3.08 2.94
C LEU A 120 -25.96 -1.70 3.17
N TYR A 121 -24.88 -1.61 3.95
CA TYR A 121 -24.23 -0.35 4.26
C TYR A 121 -23.29 0.12 3.15
N SER A 122 -23.03 -0.69 2.12
CA SER A 122 -22.14 -0.32 0.99
C SER A 122 -22.74 0.78 0.11
N GLN A 123 -24.06 1.01 0.18
CA GLN A 123 -24.73 2.07 -0.58
C GLN A 123 -24.50 3.46 0.01
N ILE A 124 -24.18 3.53 1.31
CA ILE A 124 -24.07 4.79 2.06
C ILE A 124 -22.66 5.01 2.64
N ASN A 125 -21.80 4.00 2.57
CA ASN A 125 -20.41 4.06 3.02
C ASN A 125 -19.48 3.43 1.96
N PRO A 126 -18.33 4.05 1.65
CA PRO A 126 -17.32 3.43 0.80
C PRO A 126 -16.72 2.19 1.45
N THR A 127 -16.48 1.12 0.69
CA THR A 127 -15.81 -0.09 1.18
C THR A 127 -14.31 0.11 1.36
N VAL A 128 -13.72 0.96 0.52
CA VAL A 128 -12.31 1.33 0.51
C VAL A 128 -12.22 2.84 0.43
N VAL A 129 -11.46 3.45 1.34
CA VAL A 129 -11.12 4.87 1.33
C VAL A 129 -9.61 4.97 1.15
N ILE A 130 -9.16 5.78 0.19
CA ILE A 130 -7.74 6.06 -0.01
C ILE A 130 -7.57 7.56 0.09
N THR A 131 -6.83 7.99 1.10
CA THR A 131 -6.50 9.40 1.34
C THR A 131 -5.05 9.63 0.97
N TYR A 132 -4.82 10.52 0.01
CA TYR A 132 -3.47 10.84 -0.44
C TYR A 132 -2.66 11.56 0.65
N ASP A 133 -1.43 11.11 0.88
CA ASP A 133 -0.44 11.78 1.72
C ASP A 133 0.83 12.07 0.93
N ASN A 134 1.23 13.35 0.88
CA ASN A 134 2.39 13.83 0.15
C ASN A 134 3.72 13.38 0.77
N LYS A 135 3.74 12.89 2.01
CA LYS A 135 4.97 12.37 2.64
C LYS A 135 5.54 11.20 1.83
N TYR A 136 4.70 10.36 1.23
CA TYR A 136 5.17 9.21 0.43
C TYR A 136 5.89 9.63 -0.85
N SER A 137 5.57 10.80 -1.41
CA SER A 137 6.35 11.40 -2.50
C SER A 137 7.75 11.83 -2.04
N SER A 138 7.87 12.31 -0.79
CA SER A 138 9.18 12.65 -0.20
C SER A 138 9.96 11.41 0.24
N ILE A 139 9.29 10.34 0.68
CA ILE A 139 9.94 9.06 1.01
C ILE A 139 10.43 8.38 -0.27
N SER A 140 9.65 8.44 -1.36
CA SER A 140 10.04 7.82 -2.63
C SER A 140 11.30 8.45 -3.24
N THR A 141 11.51 9.76 -3.13
CA THR A 141 12.75 10.39 -3.62
C THR A 141 14.00 9.96 -2.86
N ILE A 142 13.86 9.54 -1.60
CA ILE A 142 14.97 9.02 -0.80
C ILE A 142 15.39 7.63 -1.30
N PHE A 143 14.42 6.79 -1.69
CA PHE A 143 14.70 5.42 -2.12
C PHE A 143 15.01 5.28 -3.61
N PHE A 144 14.23 5.96 -4.47
CA PHE A 144 14.34 5.85 -5.93
C PHE A 144 15.18 6.98 -6.54
N GLY A 145 15.54 7.99 -5.75
CA GLY A 145 16.22 9.19 -6.20
C GLY A 145 15.28 10.18 -6.89
N THR A 146 15.88 11.24 -7.43
CA THR A 146 15.22 12.18 -8.35
C THR A 146 15.86 12.02 -9.72
N GLU A 147 15.10 12.20 -10.80
CA GLU A 147 15.69 12.26 -12.14
C GLU A 147 16.76 13.36 -12.17
N TYR A 148 18.02 12.96 -12.43
CA TYR A 148 19.12 13.87 -12.64
C TYR A 148 19.44 13.91 -14.13
N ASN A 149 19.34 15.09 -14.75
CA ASN A 149 19.82 15.30 -16.11
C ASN A 149 21.36 15.28 -16.10
N LEU A 150 21.95 14.13 -16.41
CA LEU A 150 23.40 13.98 -16.58
C LEU A 150 23.81 14.52 -17.96
N TYR A 151 24.38 15.72 -18.00
CA TYR A 151 25.03 16.22 -19.22
C TYR A 151 26.44 15.63 -19.34
N LYS A 152 26.67 14.77 -20.34
CA LYS A 152 28.01 14.27 -20.68
C LYS A 152 28.81 15.41 -21.32
N GLN A 153 29.81 15.94 -20.60
CA GLN A 153 30.76 16.89 -21.17
C GLN A 153 31.97 16.11 -21.71
N GLU A 154 32.14 16.07 -23.02
CA GLU A 154 33.35 15.49 -23.63
C GLU A 154 34.50 16.50 -23.55
N ILE A 155 35.64 16.07 -22.99
CA ILE A 155 36.89 16.84 -22.95
C ILE A 155 37.75 16.36 -24.13
N GLY A 156 37.78 17.16 -25.20
CA GLY A 156 38.66 16.91 -26.35
C GLY A 156 40.08 17.42 -26.08
N PHE A 157 41.07 16.54 -26.12
CA PHE A 157 42.48 16.93 -26.11
C PHE A 157 42.96 17.24 -27.53
N LYS A 158 43.52 18.43 -27.74
CA LYS A 158 44.21 18.79 -28.99
C LYS A 158 45.62 18.23 -28.94
N THR A 159 45.97 17.36 -29.90
CA THR A 159 47.36 16.94 -30.12
C THR A 159 48.13 18.08 -30.80
N PHE A 160 49.33 18.37 -30.29
CA PHE A 160 50.22 19.43 -30.77
C PHE A 160 50.70 19.19 -32.20
#